data_AF-A0A9W7I213-F1
#
_entry.id   AF-A0A9W7I213-F1
#
_cell.length_a   1.000
_cell.length_b   1.000
_cell.length_c   1.000
_cell.angle_alpha   90.00
_cell.angle_beta   90.00
_cell.angle_gamma   90.00
#
_symmetry.space_group_name_H-M   'P 1'
#
loop_
_entity.id
_entity.type
_entity.pdbx_description
1 polymer ?
#
loop_
_entity_poly.entity_id
_entity_poly.type
_entity_poly.pdbx_seq_one_letter_code
_entity_poly.pdbx_strand_id
1 'polypeptide(L)'
;MKKFLIPKPVPISVSPEPSLVTWQRLGESMRQKYEQPLHYLTQILLKQWDESRGNNEVMLRQPIGNVIDPSKAEASVWVIEQFNRQFASHHYIAKLWISDPKYRYFVDDLQNYSPS
;
A
#
# COMPACT_ATOMS: atom_id res chain seq x y z
N MET A 1 16.64 -14.93 3.03
CA MET A 1 15.60 -13.89 2.76
C MET A 1 15.85 -13.30 1.38
N LYS A 2 14.87 -13.35 0.48
CA LYS A 2 14.95 -12.65 -0.82
C LYS A 2 15.02 -11.14 -0.54
N LYS A 3 16.07 -10.47 -1.03
CA LYS A 3 16.20 -9.01 -0.95
C LYS A 3 15.38 -8.41 -2.09
N PHE A 4 14.21 -7.86 -1.78
CA PHE A 4 13.48 -7.03 -2.73
C PHE A 4 14.17 -5.67 -2.76
N LEU A 5 14.72 -5.29 -3.92
CA LEU A 5 15.31 -3.99 -4.15
C LEU A 5 14.22 -2.93 -4.01
N ILE A 6 14.43 -1.92 -3.17
CA ILE A 6 13.47 -0.82 -3.04
C ILE A 6 13.73 0.15 -4.20
N PRO A 7 12.75 0.35 -5.10
CA PRO A 7 12.88 1.33 -6.18
C PRO A 7 13.00 2.73 -5.57
N LYS A 8 13.89 3.57 -6.09
CA LYS A 8 13.89 5.01 -5.77
C LYS A 8 12.57 5.62 -6.25
N PRO A 9 11.99 6.60 -5.52
CA PRO A 9 10.82 7.33 -6.02
C PRO A 9 11.16 7.92 -7.39
N VAL A 10 10.44 7.49 -8.42
CA VAL A 10 10.61 8.01 -9.78
C VAL A 10 9.85 9.33 -9.84
N PRO A 11 10.43 10.43 -10.36
CA PRO A 11 9.71 11.68 -10.54
C PRO A 11 8.46 11.42 -11.37
N ILE A 12 7.29 11.71 -10.80
CA ILE A 12 6.01 11.55 -11.48
C ILE A 12 5.96 12.63 -12.57
N SER A 13 6.01 12.23 -13.84
CA SER A 13 5.46 13.07 -14.91
C SER A 13 3.98 13.23 -14.58
N VAL A 14 3.56 14.48 -14.35
CA VAL A 14 2.20 14.84 -13.98
C VAL A 14 1.27 14.43 -15.12
N SER A 15 0.80 13.18 -15.09
CA SER A 15 -0.43 12.79 -15.74
C SER A 15 -1.55 13.19 -14.78
N PRO A 16 -2.50 14.03 -15.21
CA PRO A 16 -3.65 14.37 -14.39
C PRO A 16 -4.60 13.17 -14.40
N GLU A 17 -4.28 12.11 -13.64
CA GLU A 17 -5.23 11.03 -13.43
C GLU A 17 -6.14 11.38 -12.23
N PRO A 18 -7.46 11.46 -12.43
CA PRO A 18 -8.42 11.86 -11.39
C PRO A 18 -8.72 10.73 -10.38
N SER A 19 -7.82 9.75 -10.21
CA SER A 19 -8.17 8.40 -9.70
C SER A 19 -7.56 8.02 -8.35
N LEU A 20 -6.73 8.86 -7.72
CA LEU A 20 -6.17 8.63 -6.38
C LEU A 20 -7.19 8.95 -5.27
N VAL A 21 -8.35 8.29 -5.32
CA VAL A 21 -9.46 8.50 -4.38
C VAL A 21 -9.13 7.96 -2.99
N THR A 22 -8.34 6.89 -2.91
CA THR A 22 -8.09 6.14 -1.66
C THR A 22 -6.66 5.62 -1.55
N TRP A 23 -6.21 5.34 -0.32
CA TRP A 23 -4.88 4.83 -0.01
C TRP A 23 -4.71 3.42 -0.55
N GLN A 24 -5.78 2.62 -0.51
CA GLN A 24 -5.82 1.31 -1.15
C GLN A 24 -5.59 1.41 -2.66
N ARG A 25 -6.18 2.39 -3.36
CA ARG A 25 -5.95 2.62 -4.80
C ARG A 25 -4.52 3.05 -5.10
N LEU A 26 -3.93 3.88 -4.23
CA LEU A 26 -2.49 4.21 -4.33
C LEU A 26 -1.63 2.94 -4.16
N GLY A 27 -1.94 2.09 -3.17
CA GLY A 27 -1.23 0.82 -2.98
C GLY A 27 -1.36 -0.11 -4.20
N GLU A 28 -2.54 -0.20 -4.80
CA GLU A 28 -2.76 -0.94 -6.05
C GLU A 28 -1.91 -0.41 -7.19
N SER A 29 -1.90 0.90 -7.42
CA SER A 29 -1.13 1.51 -8.51
C SER A 29 0.37 1.34 -8.30
N MET A 30 0.85 1.43 -7.05
CA MET A 30 2.25 1.17 -6.71
C MET A 30 2.65 -0.29 -7.01
N ARG A 31 1.80 -1.27 -6.65
CA ARG A 31 2.08 -2.69 -6.96
C ARG A 31 2.22 -2.96 -8.46
N GLN A 32 1.40 -2.29 -9.27
CA GLN A 32 1.45 -2.39 -10.73
C GLN A 32 2.68 -1.65 -11.29
N LYS A 33 2.89 -0.40 -10.90
CA LYS A 33 4.01 0.45 -11.36
C LYS A 33 5.38 -0.15 -11.06
N TYR A 34 5.53 -0.77 -9.90
CA TYR A 34 6.80 -1.29 -9.41
C TYR A 34 6.93 -2.80 -9.52
N GLU A 35 5.92 -3.48 -10.05
CA GLU A 35 5.88 -4.94 -10.19
C GLU A 35 6.31 -5.66 -8.90
N GLN A 36 5.84 -5.13 -7.76
CA GLN A 36 6.23 -5.63 -6.45
C GLN A 36 4.99 -5.65 -5.55
N PRO A 37 4.71 -6.77 -4.85
CA PRO A 37 3.60 -6.81 -3.91
C PRO A 37 3.91 -5.98 -2.68
N LEU A 38 2.90 -5.45 -2.00
CA LEU A 38 3.05 -4.75 -0.72
C LEU A 38 2.89 -5.72 0.46
N HIS A 39 3.57 -5.46 1.56
CA HIS A 39 3.49 -6.27 2.77
C HIS A 39 2.07 -6.26 3.37
N TYR A 40 1.65 -7.38 3.99
CA TYR A 40 0.33 -7.53 4.63
C TYR A 40 -0.04 -6.35 5.54
N LEU A 41 0.87 -5.99 6.46
CA LEU A 41 0.67 -4.87 7.38
C LEU A 41 0.51 -3.53 6.68
N THR A 42 1.22 -3.32 5.56
CA THR A 42 1.10 -2.10 4.77
C THR A 42 -0.29 -2.03 4.16
N GLN A 43 -0.78 -3.12 3.57
CA GLN A 43 -2.12 -3.16 2.98
C GLN A 43 -3.23 -2.94 4.02
N ILE A 44 -3.09 -3.49 5.23
CA ILE A 44 -4.03 -3.20 6.33
C ILE A 44 -4.00 -1.72 6.69
N LEU A 45 -2.82 -1.12 6.83
CA LEU A 45 -2.71 0.28 7.22
C LEU A 45 -3.34 1.21 6.19
N LEU A 46 -3.13 0.96 4.90
CA LEU A 46 -3.78 1.72 3.82
C LEU A 46 -5.30 1.64 3.93
N LYS A 47 -5.85 0.45 4.20
CA LYS A 47 -7.28 0.27 4.45
C LYS A 47 -7.74 1.06 5.68
N GLN A 48 -7.01 1.00 6.79
CA GLN A 48 -7.34 1.73 8.02
C GLN A 48 -7.31 3.25 7.82
N TRP A 49 -6.40 3.77 7.00
CA TRP A 49 -6.37 5.18 6.64
C TRP A 49 -7.53 5.61 5.75
N ASP A 50 -8.04 4.71 4.91
CA ASP A 50 -9.28 4.97 4.18
C ASP A 50 -10.50 4.95 5.10
N GLU A 51 -10.58 3.98 6.02
CA GLU A 51 -11.66 3.89 7.00
C GLU A 51 -11.65 5.06 8.01
N SER A 52 -10.48 5.59 8.36
CA SER A 52 -10.36 6.71 9.30
C SER A 52 -10.91 8.03 8.77
N ARG A 53 -11.16 8.13 7.46
CA ARG A 53 -11.84 9.27 6.83
C ARG A 53 -13.34 9.32 7.17
N GLY A 54 -13.86 8.27 7.82
CA GLY A 54 -15.22 8.16 8.32
C GLY A 54 -16.27 8.09 7.22
N ASN A 55 -17.55 8.08 7.60
CA ASN A 55 -18.69 8.08 6.66
C ASN A 55 -18.99 9.47 6.07
N ASN A 56 -18.03 10.39 6.10
CA ASN A 56 -18.24 11.71 5.53
C ASN A 56 -18.16 11.59 4.01
N GLU A 57 -19.32 11.51 3.36
CA GLU A 57 -19.42 11.34 1.90
C GLU A 57 -18.63 12.38 1.11
N VAL A 58 -18.48 13.59 1.64
CA VAL A 58 -17.69 14.64 1.00
C VAL A 58 -16.21 14.30 1.08
N MET A 59 -15.72 13.90 2.26
CA MET A 59 -14.31 13.52 2.43
C MET A 59 -13.98 12.26 1.66
N LEU A 60 -14.85 11.25 1.62
CA LEU A 60 -14.64 10.00 0.85
C LEU A 60 -14.51 10.22 -0.66
N ARG A 61 -15.16 11.28 -1.20
CA ARG A 61 -15.10 11.64 -2.62
C ARG A 61 -13.89 12.49 -2.98
N GLN A 62 -13.16 13.04 -2.00
CA GLN A 62 -11.96 13.84 -2.28
C GLN A 62 -10.74 12.93 -2.53
N PRO A 63 -10.04 13.09 -3.65
CA PRO A 63 -8.76 12.42 -3.86
C PRO A 63 -7.75 12.75 -2.77
N ILE A 64 -6.95 11.76 -2.36
CA ILE A 64 -5.82 11.98 -1.44
C ILE A 64 -4.86 13.00 -2.02
N GLY A 65 -4.70 13.01 -3.36
CA GLY A 65 -3.91 13.99 -4.10
C GLY A 65 -4.32 15.46 -3.84
N ASN A 66 -5.54 15.71 -3.35
CA ASN A 66 -5.99 17.07 -3.01
C ASN A 66 -5.51 17.52 -1.62
N VAL A 67 -5.18 16.59 -0.73
CA VAL A 67 -4.73 16.86 0.64
C VAL A 67 -3.23 16.70 0.78
N ILE A 68 -2.67 15.70 0.11
CA ILE A 68 -1.26 15.34 0.16
C ILE A 68 -0.75 15.26 -1.27
N ASP A 69 0.38 15.92 -1.51
CA ASP A 69 1.09 15.80 -2.79
C ASP A 69 1.32 14.32 -3.13
N PRO A 70 1.01 13.86 -4.37
CA PRO A 70 1.12 12.46 -4.75
C PRO A 70 2.50 11.84 -4.49
N SER A 71 3.59 12.60 -4.70
CA SER A 71 4.94 12.10 -4.46
C SER A 71 5.21 11.87 -2.98
N LYS A 72 4.64 12.72 -2.10
CA LYS A 72 4.74 12.56 -0.65
C LYS A 72 3.87 11.40 -0.16
N ALA A 73 2.70 11.19 -0.75
CA ALA A 73 1.84 10.05 -0.44
C ALA A 73 2.56 8.74 -0.80
N GLU A 74 3.11 8.63 -2.01
CA GLU A 74 3.88 7.48 -2.47
C GLU A 74 5.12 7.21 -1.60
N ALA A 75 5.88 8.25 -1.27
CA ALA A 75 7.03 8.14 -0.39
C ALA A 75 6.65 7.64 1.02
N SER A 76 5.51 8.08 1.55
CA SER A 76 5.01 7.64 2.85
C SER A 76 4.71 6.15 2.86
N VAL A 77 4.05 5.63 1.81
CA VAL A 77 3.79 4.19 1.65
C VAL A 77 5.10 3.42 1.60
N TRP A 78 6.11 3.90 0.87
CA TRP A 78 7.41 3.24 0.78
C TRP A 78 8.15 3.16 2.12
N VAL A 79 8.14 4.23 2.92
CA VAL A 79 8.78 4.23 4.25
C VAL A 79 8.15 3.17 5.16
N ILE A 80 6.82 3.09 5.16
CA ILE A 80 6.07 2.10 5.95
C ILE A 80 6.31 0.69 5.43
N GLU A 81 6.34 0.51 4.11
CA GLU A 81 6.60 -0.77 3.47
C GLU A 81 7.99 -1.31 3.83
N GLN A 82 9.00 -0.45 3.81
CA GLN A 82 10.36 -0.79 4.25
C GLN A 82 10.37 -1.20 5.73
N PHE A 83 9.75 -0.40 6.59
CA PHE A 83 9.65 -0.70 8.02
C PHE A 83 8.99 -2.06 8.26
N ASN A 84 7.83 -2.31 7.66
CA ASN A 84 7.09 -3.55 7.82
C ASN A 84 7.89 -4.76 7.32
N ARG A 85 8.59 -4.65 6.18
CA ARG A 85 9.44 -5.75 5.67
C ARG A 85 10.62 -6.10 6.57
N GLN A 86 11.18 -5.11 7.25
CA GLN A 86 12.38 -5.29 8.07
C GLN A 86 12.06 -5.69 9.51
N PHE A 87 10.96 -5.17 10.07
CA PHE A 87 10.69 -5.25 11.50
C PHE A 87 9.45 -6.09 11.87
N ALA A 88 8.60 -6.49 10.91
CA ALA A 88 7.43 -7.30 11.24
C ALA A 88 7.83 -8.70 11.74
N SER A 89 7.45 -9.01 12.98
CA SER A 89 7.62 -10.34 13.55
C SER A 89 6.65 -11.34 12.93
N HIS A 90 7.15 -12.46 12.42
CA HIS A 90 6.32 -13.55 11.89
C HIS A 90 5.29 -14.06 12.91
N HIS A 91 5.64 -14.06 14.21
CA HIS A 91 4.72 -14.47 15.27
C HIS A 91 3.56 -13.47 15.44
N TYR A 92 3.83 -12.18 15.30
CA TYR A 92 2.81 -11.14 15.31
C TYR A 92 1.88 -11.27 14.08
N ILE A 93 2.44 -11.47 12.90
CA ILE A 93 1.68 -11.69 11.67
C ILE A 93 0.76 -12.92 11.78
N ALA A 94 1.27 -14.04 12.29
CA ALA A 94 0.46 -15.24 12.48
C ALA A 94 -0.73 -15.01 13.43
N LYS A 95 -0.53 -14.27 14.52
CA LYS A 95 -1.63 -13.89 15.44
C LYS A 95 -2.70 -13.05 14.75
N LEU A 96 -2.30 -12.11 13.89
CA LEU A 96 -3.23 -11.32 13.10
C LEU A 96 -4.01 -12.20 12.13
N TRP A 97 -3.34 -13.10 11.41
CA TRP A 97 -3.99 -13.99 10.44
C TRP A 97 -4.99 -14.95 11.08
N ILE A 98 -4.71 -15.46 12.29
CA ILE A 98 -5.66 -16.28 13.05
C ILE A 98 -6.93 -15.47 13.38
N SER A 99 -6.78 -14.17 13.62
CA SER A 99 -7.86 -13.27 14.02
C SER A 99 -8.59 -12.64 12.83
N ASP A 100 -8.03 -12.70 11.63
CA ASP A 100 -8.54 -12.08 10.40
C ASP A 100 -8.91 -13.15 9.37
N PRO A 101 -10.18 -13.56 9.27
CA PRO A 101 -10.62 -14.55 8.28
C PRO A 101 -10.37 -14.13 6.82
N LYS A 102 -10.13 -12.82 6.60
CA LYS A 102 -9.91 -12.20 5.29
C LYS A 102 -8.43 -11.97 5.01
N TYR A 103 -7.51 -12.48 5.83
CA TYR A 103 -6.08 -12.22 5.67
C TYR A 103 -5.54 -12.59 4.27
N ARG A 104 -6.10 -13.65 3.64
CA ARG A 104 -5.69 -14.11 2.31
C ARG A 104 -5.87 -13.06 1.21
N TYR A 105 -6.88 -12.19 1.32
CA TYR A 105 -7.07 -11.09 0.35
C TYR A 105 -5.89 -10.11 0.29
N PHE A 106 -5.06 -10.10 1.33
CA PHE A 106 -3.89 -9.23 1.46
C PHE A 106 -2.56 -10.00 1.32
N VAL A 107 -2.61 -11.32 1.14
CA VAL A 107 -1.42 -12.19 1.10
C VAL A 107 -1.15 -12.75 -0.30
N ASP A 108 -2.11 -12.72 -1.22
CA ASP A 108 -1.89 -13.06 -2.64
C ASP A 108 -1.29 -11.84 -3.39
N ASP A 109 -0.27 -11.92 -4.24
CA ASP A 109 0.17 -12.99 -5.13
C ASP A 109 1.71 -12.91 -5.34
N LEU A 110 2.51 -13.54 -4.47
CA LEU A 110 3.98 -13.59 -4.67
C LEU A 110 4.40 -14.46 -5.86
N GLN A 111 3.48 -15.25 -6.43
CA GLN A 111 3.77 -16.14 -7.56
C GLN A 111 3.78 -15.37 -8.89
N ASN A 112 2.94 -14.35 -9.04
CA ASN A 112 2.90 -13.50 -10.24
C ASN A 112 4.07 -12.53 -10.40
N TYR A 113 4.89 -12.32 -9.35
CA TYR A 113 6.08 -11.46 -9.39
C TYR A 113 7.37 -12.28 -9.41
N SER A 114 7.44 -13.25 -10.33
CA SER A 114 8.68 -13.96 -10.63
C SER A 114 9.53 -13.10 -11.57
N PRO A 115 10.79 -12.77 -11.24
CA PRO A 115 11.67 -12.08 -12.17
C PRO A 115 11.98 -13.00 -13.35
N SER A 116 11.67 -12.53 -14.56
CA SER A 116 12.16 -13.08 -15.83
C SER A 116 13.67 -12.92 -15.96
#